data_AF-A0A1M7M739-F1
#
_entry.id   AF-A0A1M7M739-F1
#
_cell.length_a   1.000
_cell.length_b   1.000
_cell.length_c   1.000
_cell.angle_alpha   90.00
_cell.angle_beta   90.00
_cell.angle_gamma   90.00
#
_symmetry.space_group_name_H-M   'P 1'
#
loop_
_entity.id
_entity.type
_entity.pdbx_description
1 polymer ?
#
loop_
_entity_poly.entity_id
_entity_poly.type
_entity_poly.pdbx_seq_one_letter_code
_entity_poly.pdbx_strand_id
1 'polypeptide(L)'
;MRFTYRAIALASALFAAGWWWLTPSPPTATQPVPGAGTAGAVADGSPRALPFTGTTDAVHSAAQQRIELREQRMAQGGYGTPQEYFYLPLAKLREMGARGDIYALLQLGQQYWDEPDTIASQHGLDNGVPAARQAEAYFTQAVMSGATQPALTLASKLSASDPVESYAWATFAEKLQLQGAPELVAQLRARLTERELEAAMASGDKKYAEFTSNPTPSPN
;
A
#
# COMPACT_ATOMS: atom_id res chain seq x y z
N MET A 1 60.04 -2.24 -0.26
CA MET A 1 58.83 -2.37 0.59
C MET A 1 57.76 -3.08 -0.23
N ARG A 2 57.38 -4.30 0.16
CA ARG A 2 56.49 -5.18 -0.61
C ARG A 2 55.05 -4.99 -0.12
N PHE A 3 54.14 -4.67 -1.04
CA PHE A 3 52.71 -4.55 -0.79
C PHE A 3 52.08 -5.95 -0.64
N THR A 4 51.46 -6.21 0.51
CA THR A 4 50.71 -7.43 0.77
C THR A 4 49.22 -7.15 0.52
N TYR A 5 48.72 -7.63 -0.61
CA TYR A 5 47.28 -7.72 -0.89
C TYR A 5 46.66 -8.78 0.01
N ARG A 6 45.64 -8.42 0.79
CA ARG A 6 44.72 -9.39 1.42
C ARG A 6 43.37 -9.31 0.71
N ALA A 7 43.07 -10.38 -0.01
CA ALA A 7 41.75 -10.68 -0.53
C ALA A 7 40.77 -10.85 0.62
N ILE A 8 39.63 -10.17 0.57
CA ILE A 8 38.47 -10.47 1.41
C ILE A 8 37.42 -11.12 0.50
N ALA A 9 37.03 -12.32 0.90
CA ALA A 9 36.14 -13.21 0.19
C ALA A 9 34.71 -12.65 0.12
N LEU A 10 34.12 -12.77 -1.07
CA LEU A 10 32.70 -12.65 -1.34
C LEU A 10 31.92 -13.72 -0.56
N ALA A 11 31.01 -13.30 0.31
CA ALA A 11 29.94 -14.16 0.82
C ALA A 11 28.64 -13.76 0.13
N SER A 12 28.28 -14.51 -0.91
CA SER A 12 26.98 -14.43 -1.58
C SER A 12 25.91 -15.03 -0.67
N ALA A 13 25.00 -14.19 -0.16
CA ALA A 13 23.77 -14.66 0.47
C ALA A 13 22.61 -14.55 -0.53
N LEU A 14 22.30 -15.68 -1.16
CA LEU A 14 21.05 -15.89 -1.91
C LEU A 14 19.89 -15.92 -0.91
N PHE A 15 19.09 -14.86 -0.86
CA PHE A 15 17.74 -14.92 -0.30
C PHE A 15 16.73 -14.87 -1.44
N ALA A 16 16.43 -16.05 -1.97
CA ALA A 16 15.21 -16.29 -2.74
C ALA A 16 14.05 -16.40 -1.74
N ALA A 17 13.41 -15.28 -1.42
CA ALA A 17 12.12 -15.29 -0.73
C ALA A 17 11.01 -15.48 -1.76
N GLY A 18 10.82 -16.71 -2.23
CA GLY A 18 9.59 -17.11 -2.90
C GLY A 18 8.46 -17.08 -1.86
N TRP A 19 7.54 -16.13 -1.98
CA TRP A 19 6.35 -16.10 -1.14
C TRP A 19 5.31 -17.03 -1.76
N TRP A 20 5.09 -18.14 -1.07
CA TRP A 20 4.14 -19.19 -1.41
C TRP A 20 2.71 -18.67 -1.24
N TRP A 21 1.97 -18.57 -2.34
CA TRP A 21 0.51 -18.64 -2.30
C TRP A 21 0.09 -20.11 -2.26
N LEU A 22 -1.13 -20.38 -1.75
CA LEU A 22 -1.87 -21.65 -1.67
C LEU A 22 -1.84 -22.37 -0.31
N THR A 23 -2.83 -22.04 0.52
CA THR A 23 -3.47 -23.03 1.41
C THR A 23 -4.92 -23.24 0.95
N PRO A 24 -5.40 -24.49 0.86
CA PRO A 24 -6.79 -24.80 0.51
C PRO A 24 -7.75 -24.47 1.67
N SER A 25 -8.92 -23.89 1.34
CA SER A 25 -9.98 -23.60 2.30
C SER A 25 -10.63 -24.89 2.85
N PRO A 26 -10.91 -25.00 4.16
CA PRO A 26 -11.74 -26.07 4.69
C PRO A 26 -13.24 -25.84 4.39
N PRO A 27 -14.05 -26.92 4.30
CA PRO A 27 -15.46 -26.86 3.92
C PRO A 27 -16.37 -26.25 5.00
N THR A 28 -17.44 -25.62 4.49
CA THR A 28 -18.57 -24.99 5.17
C THR A 28 -19.26 -25.91 6.17
N ALA A 29 -19.47 -25.43 7.41
CA ALA A 29 -20.38 -26.04 8.37
C ALA A 29 -21.74 -25.31 8.33
N THR A 30 -22.74 -25.99 7.78
CA THR A 30 -24.16 -25.61 7.80
C THR A 30 -24.70 -25.84 9.22
N GLN A 31 -25.12 -24.79 9.93
CA GLN A 31 -25.89 -24.96 11.16
C GLN A 31 -27.41 -24.90 10.88
N PRO A 32 -28.21 -25.78 11.51
CA PRO A 32 -29.64 -25.88 11.28
C PRO A 32 -30.44 -24.80 12.03
N VAL A 33 -31.49 -24.33 11.36
CA VAL A 33 -32.58 -23.50 11.90
C VAL A 33 -33.46 -24.35 12.83
N PRO A 34 -33.85 -23.84 14.01
CA PRO A 34 -35.08 -24.25 14.67
C PRO A 34 -36.11 -23.11 14.61
N GLY A 35 -37.28 -23.42 14.06
CA GLY A 35 -38.43 -22.54 14.03
C GLY A 35 -39.39 -22.72 15.22
N ALA A 36 -40.21 -21.68 15.38
CA ALA A 36 -41.62 -21.64 15.78
C ALA A 36 -42.06 -21.79 17.26
N GLY A 37 -42.94 -20.83 17.64
CA GLY A 37 -43.81 -20.79 18.83
C GLY A 37 -43.48 -19.58 19.72
N THR A 38 -44.34 -18.61 20.02
CA THR A 38 -45.80 -18.63 20.19
C THR A 38 -46.36 -17.19 20.17
N ALA A 39 -47.65 -17.11 19.84
CA ALA A 39 -48.46 -15.90 19.68
C ALA A 39 -48.61 -15.04 20.95
N GLY A 40 -48.72 -13.72 20.74
CA GLY A 40 -49.26 -12.75 21.69
C GLY A 40 -49.90 -11.59 20.94
N ALA A 41 -51.23 -11.53 20.92
CA ALA A 41 -52.03 -10.34 20.63
C ALA A 41 -51.93 -9.39 21.87
N VAL A 42 -52.15 -8.08 21.88
CA VAL A 42 -52.99 -7.13 21.13
C VAL A 42 -52.38 -5.74 21.42
N ALA A 43 -52.37 -4.80 20.47
CA ALA A 43 -52.66 -3.38 20.76
C ALA A 43 -52.73 -2.55 19.47
N ASP A 44 -53.89 -1.92 19.34
CA ASP A 44 -54.29 -0.88 18.40
C ASP A 44 -53.26 0.27 18.30
N GLY A 45 -53.04 0.79 17.09
CA GLY A 45 -52.26 2.01 16.91
C GLY A 45 -51.55 2.12 15.56
N SER A 46 -52.24 2.70 14.57
CA SER A 46 -51.73 3.48 13.43
C SER A 46 -50.37 3.07 12.81
N PRO A 47 -50.31 2.64 11.53
CA PRO A 47 -49.03 2.56 10.82
C PRO A 47 -48.51 3.97 10.57
N ARG A 48 -47.75 4.52 11.53
CA ARG A 48 -46.89 5.67 11.28
C ARG A 48 -45.76 5.16 10.39
N ALA A 49 -45.96 5.27 9.08
CA ALA A 49 -44.91 5.09 8.09
C ALA A 49 -43.76 6.04 8.46
N LEU A 50 -42.68 5.50 9.01
CA LEU A 50 -41.44 6.24 9.19
C LEU A 50 -40.85 6.43 7.79
N PRO A 51 -40.60 7.67 7.33
CA PRO A 51 -39.97 7.90 6.04
C PRO A 51 -38.50 7.47 6.13
N PHE A 52 -38.21 6.23 5.73
CA PHE A 52 -36.86 5.70 5.57
C PHE A 52 -36.31 6.09 4.18
N THR A 53 -36.26 7.40 3.90
CA THR A 53 -35.81 7.94 2.60
C THR A 53 -34.44 8.61 2.67
N GLY A 54 -33.64 8.34 3.70
CA GLY A 54 -32.38 9.07 3.96
C GLY A 54 -31.08 8.29 3.80
N THR A 55 -31.11 6.98 3.57
CA THR A 55 -29.90 6.14 3.65
C THR A 55 -29.15 5.96 2.34
N THR A 56 -29.83 5.90 1.20
CA THR A 56 -29.17 5.65 -0.10
C THR A 56 -28.38 6.85 -0.60
N ASP A 57 -28.93 8.05 -0.48
CA ASP A 57 -28.31 9.28 -0.98
C ASP A 57 -27.08 9.69 -0.14
N ALA A 58 -27.14 9.46 1.17
CA ALA A 58 -26.03 9.72 2.10
C ALA A 58 -24.85 8.76 1.88
N VAL A 59 -25.10 7.49 1.58
CA VAL A 59 -24.03 6.51 1.31
C VAL A 59 -23.38 6.77 -0.06
N HIS A 60 -24.17 7.14 -1.07
CA HIS A 60 -23.66 7.46 -2.40
C HIS A 60 -22.77 8.71 -2.38
N SER A 61 -23.20 9.77 -1.69
CA SER A 61 -22.41 10.99 -1.52
C SER A 61 -21.11 10.75 -0.76
N ALA A 62 -21.10 9.91 0.29
CA ALA A 62 -19.87 9.57 1.02
C ALA A 62 -18.88 8.78 0.16
N ALA A 63 -19.34 7.87 -0.70
CA ALA A 63 -18.48 7.12 -1.62
C ALA A 63 -17.84 8.03 -2.67
N GLN A 64 -18.62 8.95 -3.23
CA GLN A 64 -18.15 9.92 -4.21
C GLN A 64 -17.10 10.88 -3.62
N GLN A 65 -17.34 11.40 -2.41
CA GLN A 65 -16.37 12.25 -1.72
C GLN A 65 -15.04 11.55 -1.46
N ARG A 66 -15.05 10.24 -1.13
CA ARG A 66 -13.81 9.48 -0.96
C ARG A 66 -13.03 9.37 -2.26
N ILE A 67 -13.72 9.15 -3.39
CA ILE A 67 -13.10 9.10 -4.71
C ILE A 67 -12.44 10.45 -5.03
N GLU A 68 -13.14 11.56 -4.84
CA GLU A 68 -12.60 12.91 -5.08
C GLU A 68 -11.37 13.21 -4.21
N LEU A 69 -11.42 12.86 -2.92
CA LEU A 69 -10.26 13.03 -2.04
C LEU A 69 -9.08 12.15 -2.46
N ARG A 70 -9.35 10.94 -2.96
CA ARG A 70 -8.32 10.05 -3.48
C ARG A 70 -7.69 10.62 -4.75
N GLU A 71 -8.49 11.13 -5.67
CA GLU A 71 -8.02 11.82 -6.88
C GLU A 71 -7.09 12.97 -6.52
N GLN A 72 -7.48 13.81 -5.56
CA GLN A 72 -6.65 14.91 -5.07
C GLN A 72 -5.31 14.43 -4.50
N ARG A 73 -5.32 13.41 -3.63
CA ARG A 73 -4.07 12.88 -3.06
C ARG A 73 -3.17 12.25 -4.12
N MET A 74 -3.75 11.51 -5.06
CA MET A 74 -2.97 10.88 -6.15
C MET A 74 -2.37 11.94 -7.06
N ALA A 75 -3.12 13.01 -7.38
CA ALA A 75 -2.61 14.16 -8.14
C ALA A 75 -1.50 14.90 -7.40
N GLN A 76 -1.65 15.13 -6.09
CA GLN A 76 -0.61 15.74 -5.24
C GLN A 76 0.66 14.89 -5.17
N GLY A 77 0.52 13.56 -5.16
CA GLY A 77 1.64 12.62 -5.25
C GLY A 77 2.28 12.55 -6.63
N GLY A 78 1.76 13.28 -7.63
CA GLY A 78 2.26 13.23 -9.01
C GLY A 78 1.94 11.91 -9.72
N TYR A 79 0.96 11.15 -9.24
CA TYR A 79 0.57 9.89 -9.83
C TYR A 79 -0.38 10.15 -11.01
N GLY A 80 0.12 10.02 -12.24
CA GLY A 80 -0.68 10.10 -13.47
C GLY A 80 -1.59 8.89 -13.66
N THR A 81 -2.53 8.67 -12.75
CA THR A 81 -3.41 7.49 -12.72
C THR A 81 -4.66 7.72 -13.57
N PRO A 82 -5.00 6.82 -14.51
CA PRO A 82 -6.21 6.96 -15.32
C PRO A 82 -7.49 6.95 -14.48
N GLN A 83 -8.51 7.71 -14.91
CA GLN A 83 -9.71 7.97 -14.12
C GLN A 83 -10.48 6.68 -13.78
N GLU A 84 -10.50 5.71 -14.70
CA GLU A 84 -11.21 4.45 -14.54
C GLU A 84 -10.75 3.65 -13.30
N TYR A 85 -9.48 3.80 -12.89
CA TYR A 85 -8.92 3.09 -11.74
C TYR A 85 -9.53 3.51 -10.40
N PHE A 86 -10.04 4.74 -10.30
CA PHE A 86 -10.65 5.24 -9.07
C PHE A 86 -11.99 4.57 -8.75
N TYR A 87 -12.64 4.02 -9.77
CA TYR A 87 -13.95 3.38 -9.69
C TYR A 87 -13.88 1.85 -9.67
N LEU A 88 -12.68 1.26 -9.81
CA LEU A 88 -12.51 -0.18 -9.76
C LEU A 88 -12.71 -0.70 -8.33
N PRO A 89 -13.40 -1.84 -8.14
CA PRO A 89 -13.54 -2.47 -6.84
C PRO A 89 -12.17 -3.00 -6.36
N LEU A 90 -11.97 -3.01 -5.04
CA LEU A 90 -10.70 -3.42 -4.42
C LEU A 90 -10.21 -4.81 -4.90
N ALA A 91 -11.13 -5.76 -5.06
CA ALA A 91 -10.80 -7.10 -5.58
C ALA A 91 -10.18 -7.05 -6.98
N LYS A 92 -10.70 -6.19 -7.87
CA LYS A 92 -10.17 -6.03 -9.23
C LYS A 92 -8.81 -5.34 -9.21
N LEU A 93 -8.64 -4.32 -8.36
CA LEU A 93 -7.35 -3.68 -8.16
C LEU A 93 -6.30 -4.69 -7.68
N ARG A 94 -6.63 -5.56 -6.70
CA ARG A 94 -5.72 -6.64 -6.24
C ARG A 94 -5.35 -7.60 -7.37
N GLU A 95 -6.31 -8.05 -8.17
CA GLU A 95 -6.07 -8.92 -9.32
C GLU A 95 -5.14 -8.27 -10.36
N MET A 96 -5.32 -6.98 -10.63
CA MET A 96 -4.48 -6.22 -11.56
C MET A 96 -3.08 -5.98 -10.98
N GLY A 97 -2.98 -5.56 -9.72
CA GLY A 97 -1.70 -5.35 -9.03
C GLY A 97 -0.86 -6.62 -8.91
N ALA A 98 -1.51 -7.77 -8.68
CA ALA A 98 -0.84 -9.08 -8.68
C ALA A 98 -0.22 -9.43 -10.06
N ARG A 99 -0.72 -8.84 -11.15
CA ARG A 99 -0.16 -8.96 -12.50
C ARG A 99 0.87 -7.88 -12.84
N GLY A 100 1.23 -7.03 -11.88
CA GLY A 100 2.18 -5.94 -12.07
C GLY A 100 1.57 -4.68 -12.69
N ASP A 101 0.24 -4.53 -12.68
CA ASP A 101 -0.39 -3.30 -13.13
C ASP A 101 -0.05 -2.14 -12.18
N ILE A 102 0.77 -1.22 -12.68
CA ILE A 102 1.34 -0.11 -11.90
C ILE A 102 0.22 0.77 -11.31
N TYR A 103 -0.80 1.09 -12.10
CA TYR A 103 -1.88 1.97 -11.65
C TYR A 103 -2.73 1.32 -10.56
N ALA A 104 -2.96 0.00 -10.68
CA ALA A 104 -3.61 -0.75 -9.62
C ALA A 104 -2.76 -0.78 -8.33
N LEU A 105 -1.45 -0.98 -8.44
CA LEU A 105 -0.53 -0.94 -7.28
C LEU A 105 -0.54 0.44 -6.60
N LEU A 106 -0.54 1.53 -7.37
CA LEU A 106 -0.64 2.90 -6.83
C LEU A 106 -1.96 3.11 -6.07
N GLN A 107 -3.08 2.68 -6.65
CA GLN A 107 -4.39 2.79 -6.00
C GLN A 107 -4.46 1.96 -4.71
N LEU A 108 -3.92 0.74 -4.72
CA LEU A 108 -3.86 -0.11 -3.54
C LEU A 108 -3.01 0.55 -2.46
N GLY A 109 -1.79 1.00 -2.79
CA GLY A 109 -0.92 1.72 -1.86
C GLY A 109 -1.64 2.89 -1.19
N GLN A 110 -2.32 3.72 -1.97
CA GLN A 110 -3.06 4.87 -1.47
C GLN A 110 -4.22 4.47 -0.55
N GLN A 111 -5.06 3.52 -0.97
CA GLN A 111 -6.24 3.12 -0.21
C GLN A 111 -5.86 2.44 1.10
N TYR A 112 -4.84 1.56 1.11
CA TYR A 112 -4.38 0.89 2.33
C TYR A 112 -3.78 1.87 3.34
N TRP A 113 -3.21 2.99 2.90
CA TRP A 113 -2.66 4.00 3.81
C TRP A 113 -3.73 4.95 4.35
N ASP A 114 -4.59 5.49 3.48
CA ASP A 114 -5.47 6.61 3.84
C ASP A 114 -6.94 6.22 4.01
N GLU A 115 -7.33 5.01 3.63
CA GLU A 115 -8.71 4.51 3.72
C GLU A 115 -8.83 3.14 4.43
N PRO A 116 -8.07 2.87 5.53
CA PRO A 116 -8.03 1.54 6.15
C PRO A 116 -9.40 1.06 6.65
N ASP A 117 -10.24 1.96 7.16
CA ASP A 117 -11.59 1.63 7.64
C ASP A 117 -12.51 1.14 6.50
N THR A 118 -12.35 1.73 5.31
CA THR A 118 -13.11 1.35 4.13
C THR A 118 -12.68 -0.04 3.66
N ILE A 119 -11.39 -0.33 3.67
CA ILE A 119 -10.86 -1.64 3.28
C ILE A 119 -11.29 -2.74 4.26
N ALA A 120 -11.28 -2.46 5.56
CA ALA A 120 -11.75 -3.41 6.57
C ALA A 120 -13.20 -3.82 6.31
N SER A 121 -14.07 -2.86 5.95
CA SER A 121 -15.48 -3.12 5.63
C SER A 121 -15.69 -3.96 4.37
N GLN A 122 -14.71 -3.99 3.46
CA GLN A 122 -14.76 -4.72 2.18
C GLN A 122 -14.10 -6.11 2.27
N HIS A 123 -13.81 -6.61 3.48
CA HIS A 123 -13.01 -7.82 3.71
C HIS A 123 -11.64 -7.79 3.02
N GLY A 124 -11.10 -6.58 2.80
CA GLY A 124 -9.89 -6.38 2.01
C GLY A 124 -8.60 -6.60 2.78
N LEU A 125 -8.62 -6.50 4.12
CA LEU A 125 -7.41 -6.66 4.93
C LEU A 125 -7.02 -8.14 5.02
N ASP A 126 -5.81 -8.45 4.59
CA ASP A 126 -5.22 -9.76 4.91
C ASP A 126 -5.10 -9.92 6.43
N ASN A 127 -5.62 -11.05 6.93
CA ASN A 127 -5.77 -11.30 8.37
C ASN A 127 -4.43 -11.15 9.10
N GLY A 128 -4.27 -10.08 9.87
CA GLY A 128 -3.13 -9.84 10.76
C GLY A 128 -2.02 -8.94 10.20
N VAL A 129 -2.10 -8.46 8.95
CA VAL A 129 -1.13 -7.50 8.41
C VAL A 129 -1.66 -6.07 8.53
N PRO A 130 -0.96 -5.16 9.24
CA PRO A 130 -1.37 -3.76 9.33
C PRO A 130 -1.53 -3.12 7.94
N ALA A 131 -2.59 -2.32 7.75
CA ALA A 131 -2.88 -1.70 6.47
C ALA A 131 -1.71 -0.85 5.93
N ALA A 132 -1.01 -0.12 6.80
CA ALA A 132 0.20 0.63 6.45
C ALA A 132 1.32 -0.25 5.86
N ARG A 133 1.50 -1.49 6.36
CA ARG A 133 2.50 -2.42 5.82
C ARG A 133 2.10 -2.98 4.47
N GLN A 134 0.80 -3.19 4.24
CA GLN A 134 0.30 -3.57 2.92
C GLN A 134 0.47 -2.42 1.92
N ALA A 135 0.18 -1.19 2.34
CA ALA A 135 0.41 0.00 1.54
C ALA A 135 1.88 0.18 1.14
N GLU A 136 2.79 0.00 2.10
CA GLU A 136 4.24 0.01 1.87
C GLU A 136 4.66 -1.03 0.82
N ALA A 137 4.13 -2.25 0.90
CA ALA A 137 4.41 -3.31 -0.06
C ALA A 137 3.92 -2.95 -1.48
N TYR A 138 2.69 -2.45 -1.62
CA TYR A 138 2.15 -2.06 -2.93
C TYR A 138 2.90 -0.89 -3.55
N PHE A 139 3.24 0.15 -2.77
CA PHE A 139 4.05 1.25 -3.27
C PHE A 139 5.47 0.80 -3.62
N THR A 140 6.08 -0.07 -2.82
CA THR A 140 7.40 -0.66 -3.13
C THR A 140 7.35 -1.39 -4.48
N GLN A 141 6.33 -2.21 -4.70
CA GLN A 141 6.15 -2.92 -5.97
C GLN A 141 5.91 -1.96 -7.14
N ALA A 142 5.15 -0.88 -6.94
CA ALA A 142 4.96 0.16 -7.94
C ALA A 142 6.29 0.84 -8.33
N VAL A 143 7.14 1.15 -7.35
CA VAL A 143 8.49 1.67 -7.57
C VAL A 143 9.33 0.69 -8.36
N MET A 144 9.39 -0.58 -7.95
CA MET A 144 10.15 -1.59 -8.66
C MET A 144 9.59 -1.89 -10.07
N SER A 145 8.33 -1.52 -10.34
CA SER A 145 7.69 -1.63 -11.64
C SER A 145 7.82 -0.35 -12.48
N GLY A 146 8.60 0.65 -12.05
CA GLY A 146 8.91 1.85 -12.84
C GLY A 146 8.14 3.13 -12.46
N ALA A 147 7.13 3.06 -11.58
CA ALA A 147 6.51 4.27 -11.04
C ALA A 147 7.39 4.80 -9.90
N THR A 148 8.24 5.78 -10.18
CA THR A 148 9.26 6.25 -9.23
C THR A 148 8.72 7.20 -8.14
N GLN A 149 7.66 7.97 -8.43
CA GLN A 149 7.09 8.97 -7.51
C GLN A 149 6.70 8.43 -6.11
N PRO A 150 6.13 7.22 -5.95
CA PRO A 150 5.83 6.64 -4.65
C PRO A 150 7.03 6.51 -3.71
N ALA A 151 8.28 6.55 -4.19
CA ALA A 151 9.45 6.57 -3.32
C ALA A 151 9.44 7.77 -2.36
N LEU A 152 9.01 8.96 -2.82
CA LEU A 152 8.85 10.13 -1.96
C LEU A 152 7.72 9.95 -0.94
N THR A 153 6.62 9.31 -1.34
CA THR A 153 5.51 9.00 -0.44
C THR A 153 5.91 8.01 0.63
N LEU A 154 6.63 6.94 0.27
CA LEU A 154 7.20 5.98 1.22
C LEU A 154 8.12 6.68 2.21
N ALA A 155 9.04 7.51 1.71
CA ALA A 155 9.94 8.29 2.54
C ALA A 155 9.18 9.18 3.53
N SER A 156 8.18 9.94 3.06
CA SER A 156 7.38 10.82 3.91
C SER A 156 6.57 10.06 4.96
N LYS A 157 5.82 9.04 4.54
CA LYS A 157 4.89 8.29 5.40
C LYS A 157 5.60 7.44 6.46
N LEU A 158 6.82 6.95 6.17
CA LEU A 158 7.62 6.17 7.12
C LEU A 158 8.41 7.05 8.11
N SER A 159 8.53 8.36 7.88
CA SER A 159 9.45 9.24 8.64
C SER A 159 9.28 9.20 10.17
N ALA A 160 8.06 8.96 10.66
CA ALA A 160 7.79 8.86 12.09
C ALA A 160 7.90 7.43 12.65
N SER A 161 7.55 6.41 11.87
CA SER A 161 7.49 5.02 12.32
C SER A 161 8.77 4.24 12.08
N ASP A 162 9.48 4.55 10.99
CA ASP A 162 10.72 3.92 10.55
C ASP A 162 11.61 4.96 9.85
N PRO A 163 12.35 5.79 10.62
CA PRO A 163 13.14 6.87 10.05
C PRO A 163 14.35 6.36 9.24
N VAL A 164 14.82 5.14 9.51
CA VAL A 164 15.91 4.50 8.75
C VAL A 164 15.41 4.13 7.35
N GLU A 165 14.27 3.44 7.25
CA GLU A 165 13.70 3.08 5.96
C GLU A 165 13.17 4.32 5.20
N SER A 166 12.65 5.31 5.92
CA SER A 166 12.31 6.63 5.37
C SER A 166 13.51 7.29 4.68
N TYR A 167 14.68 7.29 5.32
CA TYR A 167 15.92 7.84 4.74
C TYR A 167 16.41 7.02 3.54
N ALA A 168 16.27 5.69 3.59
CA ALA A 168 16.61 4.81 2.46
C ALA A 168 15.76 5.15 1.22
N TRP A 169 14.45 5.37 1.38
CA TRP A 169 13.58 5.80 0.28
C TRP A 169 13.87 7.22 -0.21
N ALA A 170 14.20 8.15 0.70
CA ALA A 170 14.55 9.52 0.32
C ALA A 170 15.84 9.58 -0.51
N THR A 171 16.88 8.83 -0.11
CA THR A 171 18.15 8.74 -0.86
C THR A 171 17.98 8.00 -2.18
N PHE A 172 17.15 6.96 -2.23
CA PHE A 172 16.74 6.33 -3.49
C PHE A 172 16.09 7.36 -4.44
N ALA A 173 15.13 8.15 -3.94
CA ALA A 173 14.46 9.20 -4.71
C ALA A 173 15.44 10.30 -5.18
N GLU A 174 16.43 10.65 -4.35
CA GLU A 174 17.48 11.63 -4.69
C GLU A 174 18.37 11.12 -5.83
N LYS A 175 18.74 9.84 -5.83
CA LYS A 175 19.50 9.22 -6.93
C LYS A 175 18.73 9.21 -8.25
N LEU A 176 17.40 9.12 -8.18
CA LEU A 176 16.50 9.26 -9.32
C LEU A 176 16.22 10.72 -9.68
N GLN A 177 16.83 11.68 -8.97
CA GLN A 177 16.68 13.12 -9.17
C GLN A 177 15.22 13.59 -9.04
N LEU A 178 14.44 12.94 -8.18
CA LEU A 178 13.06 13.36 -7.93
C LEU A 178 13.04 14.70 -7.19
N GLN A 179 12.15 15.59 -7.61
CA GLN A 179 11.99 16.91 -7.00
C GLN A 179 11.61 16.77 -5.52
N GLY A 180 12.26 17.53 -4.64
CA GLY A 180 12.03 17.51 -3.19
C GLY A 180 12.81 16.42 -2.44
N ALA A 181 13.40 15.44 -3.13
CA ALA A 181 14.21 14.42 -2.47
C ALA A 181 15.44 14.97 -1.72
N PRO A 182 16.25 15.91 -2.28
CA PRO A 182 17.41 16.44 -1.56
C PRO A 182 17.05 17.13 -0.24
N GLU A 183 15.93 17.86 -0.22
CA GLU A 183 15.46 18.52 0.99
C GLU A 183 15.01 17.50 2.03
N LEU A 184 14.26 16.47 1.62
CA LEU A 184 13.83 15.40 2.50
C LEU A 184 15.02 14.62 3.08
N VAL A 185 16.03 14.32 2.27
CA VAL A 185 17.29 13.70 2.71
C VAL A 185 17.97 14.56 3.77
N ALA A 186 18.10 15.87 3.55
CA ALA A 186 18.71 16.78 4.52
C ALA A 186 17.93 16.82 5.85
N GLN A 187 16.60 16.88 5.78
CA GLN A 187 15.73 16.89 6.97
C GLN A 187 15.83 15.60 7.78
N LEU A 188 15.83 14.44 7.11
CA LEU A 188 15.90 13.14 7.77
C LEU A 188 17.30 12.85 8.32
N ARG A 189 18.36 13.26 7.60
CA ARG A 189 19.75 13.09 8.05
C ARG A 189 20.01 13.72 9.42
N ALA A 190 19.42 14.89 9.67
CA ALA A 190 19.58 15.61 10.93
C ALA A 190 18.98 14.87 12.15
N ARG A 191 18.17 13.83 11.93
CA ARG A 191 17.46 13.09 12.98
C ARG A 191 18.05 11.70 13.26
N LEU A 192 18.96 11.23 12.42
CA LEU A 192 19.53 9.89 12.50
C LEU A 192 20.94 9.92 13.10
N THR A 193 21.29 8.86 13.81
CA THR A 193 22.67 8.59 14.23
C THR A 193 23.52 8.09 13.06
N GLU A 194 24.85 8.16 13.19
CA GLU A 194 25.77 7.69 12.13
C GLU A 194 25.53 6.22 11.73
N ARG A 195 25.27 5.36 12.72
CA ARG A 195 24.99 3.93 12.47
C ARG A 195 23.68 3.73 11.70
N GLU A 196 22.67 4.52 12.01
CA GLU A 196 21.38 4.48 11.30
C GLU A 196 21.53 5.02 9.88
N LEU A 197 22.33 6.07 9.67
CA LEU A 197 22.66 6.58 8.35
C LEU A 197 23.36 5.52 7.49
N GLU A 198 24.37 4.83 8.04
CA GLU A 198 25.08 3.76 7.33
C GLU A 198 24.12 2.63 6.92
N ALA A 199 23.24 2.20 7.84
CA ALA A 199 22.25 1.17 7.56
C ALA A 199 21.22 1.62 6.50
N ALA A 200 20.73 2.86 6.60
CA ALA A 200 19.78 3.42 5.66
C ALA A 200 20.38 3.60 4.27
N MET A 201 21.63 4.07 4.18
CA MET A 201 22.37 4.18 2.91
C MET A 201 22.55 2.82 2.26
N ALA A 202 22.96 1.79 3.01
CA ALA A 202 23.07 0.42 2.49
C ALA A 202 21.73 -0.12 1.98
N SER A 203 20.62 0.16 2.68
CA SER A 203 19.26 -0.19 2.25
C SER A 203 18.88 0.54 0.95
N GLY A 204 19.12 1.86 0.88
CA GLY A 204 18.83 2.68 -0.31
C GLY A 204 19.66 2.29 -1.53
N ASP A 205 20.95 1.99 -1.34
CA ASP A 205 21.86 1.49 -2.37
C ASP A 205 21.37 0.16 -2.95
N LYS A 206 20.97 -0.77 -2.09
CA LYS A 206 20.40 -2.06 -2.50
C LYS A 206 19.13 -1.86 -3.33
N LYS A 207 18.20 -1.03 -2.87
CA LYS A 207 16.95 -0.71 -3.60
C LYS A 207 17.23 -0.11 -4.97
N TYR A 208 18.19 0.81 -5.05
CA TYR A 208 18.59 1.43 -6.32
C TYR A 208 19.22 0.41 -7.28
N ALA A 209 20.08 -0.46 -6.77
CA ALA A 209 20.67 -1.54 -7.55
C ALA A 209 19.61 -2.52 -8.07
N GLU A 210 18.63 -2.90 -7.24
CA GLU A 210 17.52 -3.77 -7.63
C GLU A 210 16.65 -3.13 -8.71
N PHE A 211 16.26 -1.87 -8.52
CA PHE A 211 15.50 -1.10 -9.51
C PHE A 211 16.23 -0.99 -10.87
N THR A 212 17.55 -0.75 -10.86
CA THR A 212 18.33 -0.60 -12.10
C THR A 212 18.70 -1.94 -12.76
N SER A 213 18.71 -3.04 -12.00
CA SER A 213 19.03 -4.38 -12.53
C SER A 213 17.83 -5.09 -13.16
N ASN A 214 16.61 -4.64 -12.85
CA ASN A 214 15.38 -5.13 -13.44
C ASN A 214 14.88 -4.11 -14.47
N PRO A 215 15.35 -4.16 -15.74
CA PRO A 215 14.83 -3.26 -16.75
C PRO A 215 13.33 -3.47 -16.85
N THR A 216 12.57 -2.43 -16.52
CA THR A 216 11.12 -2.43 -16.70
C THR A 216 10.85 -2.79 -18.16
N PRO A 217 9.98 -3.78 -18.47
CA PRO A 217 9.61 -4.01 -19.84
C PRO A 217 9.07 -2.69 -20.40
N SER A 218 9.69 -2.18 -21.47
CA SER A 218 9.19 -0.98 -22.13
C SER A 218 7.71 -1.18 -22.43
N PRO A 219 6.84 -0.20 -22.10
CA PRO A 219 5.44 -0.29 -22.48
C PRO A 219 5.40 -0.35 -24.01
N ASN A 220 4.97 -1.50 -24.54
CA ASN A 220 4.67 -1.69 -25.96
C ASN A 220 3.39 -0.95 -26.34
#